data_AF-A0A7C5HAR7-F1
#
_entry.id   AF-A0A7C5HAR7-F1
#
_cell.length_a   1.000
_cell.length_b   1.000
_cell.length_c   1.000
_cell.angle_alpha   90.00
_cell.angle_beta   90.00
_cell.angle_gamma   90.00
#
_symmetry.space_group_name_H-M   'P 1'
#
loop_
_entity.id
_entity.type
_entity.pdbx_description
1 polymer ?
#
loop_
_entity_poly.entity_id
_entity_poly.type
_entity_poly.pdbx_seq_one_letter_code
_entity_poly.pdbx_strand_id
1 'polypeptide(L)'
;MIRLSPSKLNLFLECPLCFWLQEKEGVKRPVGVFPSLPGGMDLVLKKYYDNYRNSLPPELNGRVNGRLLADSELIKKFRDWRKFFFEEEDATLYGAMDECLFDEGMYIPLDFKTRGFDLKEDSTGFYQNQLDCYALLLEKN
;
A
#
# COMPACT_ATOMS: atom_id res chain seq x y z
N MET A 1 0.40 -20.40 10.96
CA MET A 1 0.65 -18.97 10.75
C MET A 1 -0.14 -18.49 9.52
N ILE A 2 -1.13 -17.63 9.73
CA ILE A 2 -1.93 -17.03 8.65
C ILE A 2 -1.15 -15.86 8.02
N ARG A 3 -1.23 -15.68 6.70
CA ARG A 3 -0.62 -14.53 6.02
C ARG A 3 -1.69 -13.53 5.61
N LEU A 4 -1.59 -12.30 6.11
CA LEU A 4 -2.57 -11.23 5.99
C LEU A 4 -1.99 -10.08 5.17
N SER A 5 -2.74 -9.65 4.15
CA SER A 5 -2.50 -8.41 3.41
C SER A 5 -3.56 -7.37 3.78
N PRO A 6 -3.35 -6.09 3.47
CA PRO A 6 -4.38 -5.07 3.66
C PRO A 6 -5.72 -5.43 3.01
N SER A 7 -5.69 -6.03 1.81
CA SER A 7 -6.89 -6.50 1.12
C SER A 7 -7.62 -7.64 1.84
N LYS A 8 -6.90 -8.57 2.48
CA LYS A 8 -7.50 -9.63 3.30
C LYS A 8 -8.12 -9.05 4.58
N LEU A 9 -7.46 -8.09 5.21
CA LEU A 9 -8.00 -7.41 6.39
C LEU A 9 -9.23 -6.57 6.04
N ASN A 10 -9.24 -5.89 4.89
CA ASN A 10 -10.44 -5.22 4.37
C ASN A 10 -11.59 -6.21 4.18
N LEU A 11 -11.33 -7.40 3.63
CA LEU A 11 -12.36 -8.44 3.51
C LEU A 11 -12.89 -8.88 4.88
N PHE A 12 -12.03 -8.98 5.90
CA PHE A 12 -12.45 -9.31 7.27
C PHE A 12 -13.35 -8.21 7.86
N LEU A 13 -12.94 -6.94 7.73
CA LEU A 13 -13.72 -5.79 8.22
C LEU A 13 -15.08 -5.68 7.51
N GLU A 14 -15.13 -6.00 6.22
CA GLU A 14 -16.35 -5.97 5.42
C GLU A 14 -17.27 -7.18 5.69
N CYS A 15 -16.71 -8.39 5.74
CA CYS A 15 -17.45 -9.64 5.92
C CYS A 15 -16.59 -10.74 6.58
N PRO A 16 -16.67 -10.89 7.92
CA PRO A 16 -15.90 -11.89 8.65
C PRO A 16 -16.14 -13.33 8.16
N LEU A 17 -17.38 -13.67 7.79
CA LEU A 17 -17.71 -15.00 7.24
C LEU A 17 -17.00 -15.23 5.90
N CYS A 18 -16.98 -14.23 5.02
CA CYS A 18 -16.34 -14.33 3.71
C CYS A 18 -14.81 -14.47 3.85
N PHE A 19 -14.23 -13.74 4.80
CA PHE A 19 -12.83 -13.90 5.17
C PHE A 19 -12.55 -15.32 5.67
N TRP A 20 -13.36 -15.84 6.60
CA TRP A 20 -13.19 -17.19 7.12
C TRP A 20 -13.33 -18.25 6.02
N LEU A 21 -14.36 -18.16 5.18
CA LEU A 21 -14.54 -19.05 4.04
C LEU A 21 -13.33 -19.03 3.09
N GLN A 22 -12.77 -17.85 2.82
CA GLN A 22 -11.62 -17.72 1.95
C GLN A 22 -10.33 -18.29 2.58
N GLU A 23 -10.02 -17.91 3.81
CA GLU A 23 -8.74 -18.22 4.45
C GLU A 23 -8.70 -19.61 5.10
N LYS A 24 -9.85 -20.12 5.54
CA LYS A 24 -9.97 -21.44 6.19
C LYS A 24 -10.48 -22.53 5.25
N GLU A 25 -11.57 -22.26 4.53
CA GLU A 25 -12.25 -23.26 3.68
C GLU A 25 -11.80 -23.19 2.20
N GLY A 26 -11.01 -22.18 1.82
CA GLY A 26 -10.56 -21.99 0.43
C GLY A 26 -11.68 -21.54 -0.53
N VAL A 27 -12.86 -21.17 -0.02
CA VAL A 27 -14.01 -20.71 -0.81
C VAL A 27 -13.91 -19.21 -1.02
N LYS A 28 -13.48 -18.80 -2.21
CA LYS A 28 -13.27 -17.39 -2.58
C LYS A 28 -14.54 -16.76 -3.12
N ARG A 29 -14.71 -15.45 -2.89
CA ARG A 29 -15.72 -14.64 -3.61
C ARG A 29 -15.41 -14.66 -5.11
N PRO A 30 -16.44 -14.59 -5.98
CA PRO A 30 -16.23 -14.39 -7.41
C PRO A 30 -15.39 -13.12 -7.65
N VAL A 31 -14.33 -13.24 -8.44
CA VAL A 31 -13.46 -12.13 -8.81
C VAL A 31 -13.75 -11.68 -10.23
N GLY A 32 -13.87 -10.37 -10.44
CA GLY A 32 -13.93 -9.77 -11.77
C GLY A 32 -12.55 -9.64 -12.40
N VAL A 33 -12.51 -9.17 -13.65
CA VAL A 33 -11.26 -8.82 -14.33
C VAL A 33 -10.64 -7.61 -13.62
N PHE A 34 -9.38 -7.72 -13.21
CA PHE A 34 -8.66 -6.58 -12.68
C PHE A 34 -8.38 -5.58 -13.81
N PRO A 35 -8.70 -4.28 -13.64
CA PRO A 35 -8.52 -3.31 -14.70
C PRO A 35 -7.03 -3.10 -14.98
N SER A 36 -6.63 -3.26 -16.25
CA SER A 36 -5.23 -3.13 -16.67
C SER A 36 -4.72 -1.68 -16.61
N LEU A 37 -5.61 -0.70 -16.75
CA LEU A 37 -5.24 0.72 -16.77
C LEU A 37 -4.70 1.22 -15.41
N PRO A 38 -5.38 1.04 -14.26
CA PRO A 38 -4.82 1.43 -12.96
C PRO A 38 -3.47 0.75 -12.68
N GLY A 39 -3.37 -0.57 -12.90
CA GLY A 39 -2.11 -1.28 -12.69
C GLY A 39 -0.98 -0.80 -13.61
N GLY A 40 -1.30 -0.44 -14.85
CA GLY A 40 -0.34 0.17 -15.78
C GLY A 40 0.10 1.56 -15.33
N MET A 41 -0.82 2.37 -14.82
CA MET A 41 -0.52 3.70 -14.29
C MET A 41 0.38 3.62 -13.05
N ASP A 42 0.13 2.69 -12.13
CA ASP A 42 0.98 2.48 -10.96
C ASP A 42 2.43 2.17 -11.36
N LEU A 43 2.63 1.34 -12.40
CA LEU A 43 3.98 1.02 -12.90
C LEU A 43 4.68 2.23 -13.53
N VAL A 44 3.95 3.07 -14.25
CA VAL A 44 4.49 4.31 -14.84
C VAL A 44 4.86 5.30 -13.74
N LEU A 45 3.97 5.51 -12.76
CA LEU A 45 4.19 6.42 -11.64
C LEU A 45 5.38 5.99 -10.78
N LYS A 46 5.50 4.69 -10.45
CA LYS A 46 6.67 4.17 -9.71
C LYS A 46 7.99 4.51 -10.37
N LYS A 47 8.09 4.29 -11.70
CA LYS A 47 9.29 4.62 -12.48
C LYS A 47 9.53 6.12 -12.57
N TYR A 48 8.47 6.92 -12.67
CA TYR A 48 8.57 8.37 -12.68
C TYR A 48 9.13 8.89 -11.35
N TYR A 49 8.57 8.45 -10.22
CA TYR A 49 8.97 8.84 -8.87
C TYR A 49 10.38 8.36 -8.51
N ASP A 50 10.84 7.25 -9.08
CA ASP A 50 12.22 6.78 -8.93
C ASP A 50 13.28 7.81 -9.39
N ASN A 51 12.92 8.77 -10.26
CA ASN A 51 13.84 9.83 -10.68
C ASN A 51 13.98 10.99 -9.66
N TYR A 52 13.16 11.00 -8.60
CA TYR A 52 13.08 12.10 -7.64
C TYR A 52 13.54 11.69 -6.23
N ARG A 53 14.35 10.63 -6.10
CA ARG A 53 14.91 10.18 -4.81
C ARG A 53 15.60 11.34 -4.08
N ASN A 54 15.37 11.45 -2.77
CA ASN A 54 15.88 12.54 -1.93
C ASN A 54 15.39 13.94 -2.32
N SER A 55 14.29 14.03 -3.09
CA SER A 55 13.62 15.26 -3.50
C SER A 55 12.11 15.03 -3.59
N LEU A 56 11.34 16.01 -4.05
CA LEU A 56 9.91 15.86 -4.33
C LEU A 56 9.65 16.05 -5.83
N PRO A 57 8.79 15.23 -6.44
CA PRO A 57 8.32 15.47 -7.79
C PRO A 57 7.45 16.75 -7.83
N PRO A 58 7.34 17.41 -9.00
CA PRO A 58 6.68 18.72 -9.13
C PRO A 58 5.27 18.78 -8.56
N GLU A 59 4.49 17.71 -8.68
CA GLU A 59 3.11 17.64 -8.20
C GLU A 59 2.97 17.59 -6.67
N LEU A 60 4.02 17.21 -5.94
CA LEU A 60 4.04 17.17 -4.48
C LEU A 60 4.65 18.42 -3.84
N ASN A 61 5.38 19.23 -4.62
CA ASN A 61 6.02 20.44 -4.12
C ASN A 61 4.99 21.42 -3.53
N GLY A 62 5.22 21.83 -2.27
CA GLY A 62 4.35 22.73 -1.53
C GLY A 62 3.03 22.12 -1.06
N ARG A 63 2.82 20.82 -1.25
CA ARG A 63 1.63 20.10 -0.78
C ARG A 63 1.90 19.16 0.39
N VAL A 64 3.12 18.66 0.49
CA VAL A 64 3.56 17.74 1.55
C VAL A 64 4.91 18.19 2.10
N ASN A 65 5.20 17.76 3.33
CA ASN A 65 6.52 17.91 3.94
C ASN A 65 7.40 16.69 3.62
N GLY A 66 8.69 16.81 3.90
CA GLY A 66 9.67 15.77 3.65
C GLY A 66 10.11 15.63 2.20
N ARG A 67 10.65 14.47 1.89
CA ARG A 67 11.21 14.11 0.58
C ARG A 67 11.01 12.63 0.30
N LEU A 68 11.04 12.22 -0.95
CA LEU A 68 11.04 10.80 -1.28
C LEU A 68 12.24 10.10 -0.63
N LEU A 69 11.99 8.90 -0.11
CA LEU A 69 13.01 8.06 0.51
C LEU A 69 14.22 7.92 -0.42
N ALA A 70 15.40 8.30 0.08
CA ALA A 70 16.63 8.33 -0.69
C ALA A 70 17.20 6.94 -0.98
N ASP A 71 16.93 5.97 -0.09
CA ASP A 71 17.44 4.61 -0.22
C ASP A 71 16.62 3.80 -1.24
N SER A 72 17.21 3.64 -2.43
CA SER A 72 16.64 2.91 -3.56
C SER A 72 16.52 1.40 -3.31
N GLU A 73 17.33 0.80 -2.44
CA GLU A 73 17.19 -0.63 -2.11
C GLU A 73 16.10 -0.84 -1.06
N LEU A 74 15.98 0.09 -0.10
CA LEU A 74 14.90 0.06 0.88
C LEU A 74 13.53 0.26 0.23
N ILE A 75 13.39 1.18 -0.73
CA ILE A 75 12.11 1.31 -1.45
C ILE A 75 11.79 0.07 -2.30
N LYS A 76 12.78 -0.59 -2.89
CA LYS A 76 12.59 -1.88 -3.59
C LYS A 76 12.14 -2.97 -2.62
N LYS A 77 12.63 -2.98 -1.36
CA LYS A 77 12.14 -3.86 -0.30
C LYS A 77 10.66 -3.58 -0.02
N PHE A 78 10.28 -2.32 0.20
CA PHE A 78 8.89 -1.93 0.51
C PHE A 78 7.89 -2.22 -0.61
N ARG A 79 8.34 -2.21 -1.87
CA ARG A 79 7.55 -2.59 -3.05
C ARG A 79 7.41 -4.11 -3.25
N ASP A 80 8.12 -4.94 -2.50
CA ASP A 80 8.09 -6.41 -2.62
C ASP A 80 7.44 -7.06 -1.39
N TRP A 81 6.21 -7.55 -1.57
CA TRP A 81 5.44 -8.21 -0.51
C TRP A 81 6.11 -9.46 0.09
N ARG A 82 7.10 -10.04 -0.60
CA ARG A 82 7.88 -11.16 -0.07
C ARG A 82 8.96 -10.71 0.91
N LYS A 83 9.33 -9.42 0.89
CA LYS A 83 10.40 -8.83 1.70
C LYS A 83 9.88 -7.79 2.69
N PHE A 84 8.72 -7.20 2.45
CA PHE A 84 8.08 -6.24 3.34
C PHE A 84 6.94 -6.90 4.11
N PHE A 85 7.30 -7.44 5.25
CA PHE A 85 6.40 -8.15 6.14
C PHE A 85 6.86 -8.01 7.60
N PHE A 86 5.95 -8.35 8.50
CA PHE A 86 6.15 -8.42 9.94
C PHE A 86 5.44 -9.68 10.45
N GLU A 87 6.10 -10.44 11.31
CA GLU A 87 5.58 -11.69 11.87
C GLU A 87 5.28 -11.52 13.36
N GLU A 88 4.10 -11.99 13.75
CA GLU A 88 3.74 -12.32 15.13
C GLU A 88 3.52 -13.83 15.26
N GLU A 89 3.28 -14.31 16.48
CA GLU A 89 3.22 -15.75 16.82
C GLU A 89 2.34 -16.56 15.85
N ASP A 90 1.16 -16.06 15.51
CA ASP A 90 0.19 -16.79 14.69
C ASP A 90 -0.09 -16.15 13.32
N ALA A 91 0.46 -14.97 13.04
CA ALA A 91 0.13 -14.19 11.85
C ALA A 91 1.32 -13.45 11.25
N THR A 92 1.33 -13.32 9.92
CA THR A 92 2.25 -12.45 9.19
C THR A 92 1.45 -11.35 8.50
N LEU A 93 1.72 -10.08 8.82
CA LEU A 93 1.27 -8.96 8.00
C LEU A 93 2.29 -8.73 6.88
N TYR A 94 1.83 -8.57 5.64
CA TYR A 94 2.70 -8.26 4.51
C TYR A 94 2.06 -7.25 3.57
N GLY A 95 2.88 -6.49 2.85
CA GLY A 95 2.40 -5.44 1.96
C GLY A 95 3.38 -5.12 0.83
N ALA A 96 2.89 -4.44 -0.20
CA ALA A 96 3.71 -3.87 -1.26
C ALA A 96 3.22 -2.44 -1.48
N MET A 97 3.95 -1.48 -0.93
CA MET A 97 3.60 -0.07 -1.02
C MET A 97 4.14 0.56 -2.30
N ASP A 98 3.49 1.60 -2.79
CA ASP A 98 3.93 2.28 -4.01
C ASP A 98 5.17 3.15 -3.78
N GLU A 99 5.12 3.98 -2.75
CA GLU A 99 6.16 4.96 -2.47
C GLU A 99 6.28 5.31 -0.97
N CYS A 100 7.42 5.86 -0.55
CA CYS A 100 7.65 6.28 0.82
C CYS A 100 8.25 7.70 0.85
N LEU A 101 7.64 8.57 1.64
CA LEU A 101 8.26 9.82 2.06
C LEU A 101 9.09 9.59 3.33
N PHE A 102 10.07 10.46 3.54
CA PHE A 102 10.84 10.55 4.77
C PHE A 102 10.87 12.00 5.24
N ASP A 103 10.43 12.21 6.47
CA ASP A 103 10.40 13.52 7.11
C ASP A 103 10.68 13.37 8.60
N GLU A 104 11.56 14.21 9.15
CA GLU A 104 11.88 14.26 10.59
C GLU A 104 12.15 12.90 11.27
N GLY A 105 12.77 11.95 10.56
CA GLY A 105 13.06 10.62 11.11
C GLY A 105 11.92 9.60 10.96
N MET A 106 10.80 10.00 10.35
CA MET A 106 9.63 9.14 10.13
C MET A 106 9.51 8.72 8.67
N TYR A 107 9.13 7.45 8.47
CA TYR A 107 8.71 6.93 7.18
C TYR A 107 7.21 7.13 7.02
N ILE A 108 6.80 7.75 5.91
CA ILE A 108 5.39 8.09 5.66
C ILE A 108 4.94 7.36 4.39
N PRO A 109 3.91 6.49 4.47
CA PRO A 109 3.45 5.73 3.32
C PRO A 109 2.75 6.64 2.30
N LEU A 110 3.07 6.44 1.02
CA LEU A 110 2.42 7.11 -0.10
C LEU A 110 1.90 6.05 -1.10
N ASP A 111 0.61 6.10 -1.40
CA ASP A 111 -0.08 5.12 -2.24
C ASP A 111 -0.82 5.84 -3.38
N PHE A 112 -0.60 5.39 -4.62
CA PHE A 112 -1.15 6.04 -5.80
C PHE A 112 -2.56 5.55 -6.05
N LYS A 113 -3.51 6.49 -6.15
CA LYS A 113 -4.89 6.19 -6.53
C LYS A 113 -5.27 6.94 -7.81
N THR A 114 -5.70 6.17 -8.79
CA THR A 114 -6.18 6.68 -10.08
C THR A 114 -7.70 6.80 -10.07
N ARG A 115 -8.23 7.90 -10.63
CA ARG A 115 -9.66 8.11 -10.86
C ARG A 115 -9.90 8.74 -12.24
N GLY A 116 -11.07 8.49 -12.82
CA GLY A 116 -11.47 9.08 -14.10
C GLY A 116 -12.13 10.47 -13.99
N PHE A 117 -12.28 10.99 -12.77
CA PHE A 117 -12.89 12.28 -12.45
C PHE A 117 -12.39 12.79 -11.10
N ASP A 118 -12.51 14.09 -10.86
CA ASP A 118 -12.15 14.74 -9.59
C ASP A 118 -12.96 14.19 -8.41
N LEU A 119 -12.41 14.32 -7.20
CA LEU A 119 -13.08 13.90 -5.96
C LEU A 119 -14.43 14.62 -5.81
N LYS A 120 -15.52 13.86 -5.92
CA LYS A 120 -16.88 14.36 -5.71
C LYS A 120 -17.29 14.33 -4.23
N GLU A 121 -16.76 13.38 -3.49
CA GLU A 121 -17.01 13.12 -2.07
C GLU A 121 -15.72 12.61 -1.40
N ASP A 122 -15.64 12.73 -0.07
CA ASP A 122 -14.51 12.18 0.68
C ASP A 122 -14.52 10.65 0.60
N SER A 123 -13.40 10.12 0.11
CA SER A 123 -13.20 8.69 -0.13
C SER A 123 -11.98 8.14 0.61
N THR A 124 -11.38 8.95 1.50
CA THR A 124 -10.21 8.56 2.30
C THR A 124 -10.48 7.30 3.13
N GLY A 125 -11.70 7.14 3.66
CA GLY A 125 -12.09 5.97 4.44
C GLY A 125 -11.91 4.63 3.72
N PHE A 126 -12.00 4.59 2.38
CA PHE A 126 -11.77 3.35 1.61
C PHE A 126 -10.29 2.92 1.60
N TYR A 127 -9.38 3.83 1.91
CA TYR A 127 -7.93 3.62 1.81
C TYR A 127 -7.25 3.64 3.18
N GLN A 128 -7.94 4.08 4.23
CA GLN A 128 -7.39 4.24 5.57
C GLN A 128 -6.72 2.96 6.08
N ASN A 129 -7.44 1.84 6.11
CA ASN A 129 -6.88 0.57 6.60
C ASN A 129 -5.66 0.09 5.77
N GLN A 130 -5.57 0.44 4.49
CA GLN A 130 -4.39 0.13 3.68
C GLN A 130 -3.17 0.92 4.16
N LEU A 131 -3.33 2.22 4.40
CA LEU A 131 -2.27 3.08 4.92
C LEU A 131 -1.90 2.71 6.36
N ASP A 132 -2.86 2.35 7.20
CA ASP A 132 -2.62 1.89 8.58
C ASP A 132 -1.76 0.62 8.60
N CYS A 133 -2.07 -0.34 7.74
CA CYS A 133 -1.26 -1.56 7.60
C CYS A 133 0.17 -1.24 7.14
N TYR A 134 0.35 -0.29 6.22
CA TYR A 134 1.68 0.13 5.78
C TYR A 134 2.44 0.87 6.87
N ALA A 135 1.77 1.75 7.62
CA ALA A 135 2.36 2.44 8.76
C ALA A 135 2.86 1.44 9.82
N LEU A 136 2.06 0.43 10.17
CA LEU A 136 2.48 -0.63 11.08
C LEU A 136 3.66 -1.45 10.52
N LEU A 137 3.64 -1.78 9.23
CA LEU A 137 4.76 -2.48 8.60
C LEU A 137 6.06 -1.66 8.62
N LEU A 138 5.97 -0.34 8.42
CA LEU A 138 7.10 0.59 8.52
C LEU A 138 7.61 0.71 9.96
N GLU A 139 6.72 0.74 10.96
CA GLU A 139 7.11 0.79 12.38
C GLU A 139 7.88 -0.47 12.83
N LYS A 140 7.54 -1.62 12.24
CA LYS A 140 8.11 -2.93 12.61
C LYS A 140 9.34 -3.35 11.80
N ASN A 141 9.82 -2.52 10.87
CA ASN A 141 10.94 -2.82 9.96
C ASN A 141 12.04 -1.77 10.01
#